data_AF-A0A9P7JP02-F1
#
_entry.id   AF-A0A9P7JP02-F1
#
_cell.length_a   1.000
_cell.length_b   1.000
_cell.length_c   1.000
_cell.angle_alpha   90.00
_cell.angle_beta   90.00
_cell.angle_gamma   90.00
#
_symmetry.space_group_name_H-M   'P 1'
#
loop_
_entity.id
_entity.type
_entity.pdbx_description
1 polymer ?
#
loop_
_entity_poly.entity_id
_entity_poly.type
_entity_poly.pdbx_seq_one_letter_code
_entity_poly.pdbx_strand_id
1 'polypeptide(L)'
;DIARYSKLISPKDTGHNEQREVRLLERCPPGHEGKRLVDEPATILNASGAIIAWYLPDALTDTTQKEIREATNLLAPSLEKSVRADGIWQTNQKWFKRGSDNVGATPGCINLSPAWFQQGHKTVSDPEVSASLKGPSCENILKAIARPAAIMSAALRVMHPEQYWAGLRTLSNLGHIAVSKDLPQMPEALQYWASVFNTLS
;
A
#
# COMPACT_ATOMS: atom_id res chain seq x y z
N ASP A 1 12.59 13.22 12.90
CA ASP A 1 12.21 13.96 11.69
C ASP A 1 12.40 13.07 10.45
N ILE A 2 11.29 12.69 9.81
CA ILE A 2 11.26 11.80 8.63
C ILE A 2 11.90 12.46 7.42
N ALA A 3 11.77 13.79 7.25
CA ALA A 3 12.34 14.51 6.12
C ALA A 3 13.87 14.51 6.17
N ARG A 4 14.45 14.66 7.36
CA ARG A 4 15.89 14.51 7.58
C ARG A 4 16.37 13.09 7.28
N TYR A 5 15.69 12.06 7.77
CA TYR A 5 16.06 10.66 7.52
C TYR A 5 16.03 10.32 6.02
N SER A 6 14.99 10.75 5.29
CA SER A 6 14.84 10.53 3.85
C SER A 6 16.02 11.08 3.03
N LYS A 7 16.64 12.19 3.46
CA LYS A 7 17.82 12.77 2.80
C LYS A 7 19.12 11.98 3.04
N LEU A 8 19.15 11.10 4.03
CA LEU A 8 20.35 10.33 4.40
C LEU A 8 20.39 8.94 3.77
N ILE A 9 19.23 8.42 3.39
CA ILE A 9 19.09 7.11 2.74
C ILE A 9 19.27 7.23 1.23
N SER A 10 19.94 6.25 0.65
CA SER A 10 20.16 6.10 -0.79
C SER A 10 19.33 4.93 -1.32
N PRO A 11 18.88 4.95 -2.59
CA PRO A 11 18.23 3.79 -3.22
C PRO A 11 19.08 2.50 -3.19
N LYS A 12 20.39 2.62 -2.94
CA LYS A 12 21.32 1.48 -2.84
C LYS A 12 21.46 0.93 -1.41
N ASP A 13 20.80 1.54 -0.43
CA ASP A 13 20.86 1.09 0.95
C ASP A 13 19.98 -0.14 1.11
N THR A 14 20.62 -1.28 1.37
CA THR A 14 19.95 -2.58 1.42
C THR A 14 19.48 -2.96 2.83
N GLY A 15 19.80 -2.17 3.85
CA GLY A 15 19.56 -2.52 5.26
C GLY A 15 20.51 -3.57 5.84
N HIS A 16 21.49 -4.06 5.08
CA HIS A 16 22.41 -5.14 5.51
C HIS A 16 23.77 -4.63 5.98
N ASN A 17 24.06 -3.34 5.84
CA ASN A 17 25.33 -2.77 6.28
C ASN A 17 25.17 -2.24 7.71
N GLU A 18 25.49 -3.08 8.69
CA GLU A 18 25.33 -2.75 10.12
C GLU A 18 25.98 -1.43 10.51
N GLN A 19 27.19 -1.14 10.03
CA GLN A 19 27.87 0.12 10.33
C GLN A 19 27.11 1.34 9.79
N ARG A 20 26.46 1.19 8.63
CA ARG A 20 25.62 2.25 8.06
C ARG A 20 24.34 2.42 8.88
N GLU A 21 23.69 1.32 9.27
CA GLU A 21 22.48 1.36 10.10
C GLU A 21 22.75 2.01 11.46
N VAL A 22 23.87 1.67 12.11
CA VAL A 22 24.30 2.32 13.36
C VAL A 22 24.48 3.82 13.19
N ARG A 23 25.19 4.27 12.13
CA ARG A 23 25.36 5.71 11.85
C ARG A 23 24.04 6.41 11.54
N LEU A 24 23.09 5.73 10.88
CA LEU A 24 21.77 6.29 10.60
C LEU A 24 20.96 6.44 11.90
N LEU A 25 21.01 5.45 12.80
CA LEU A 25 20.38 5.50 14.12
C LEU A 25 20.96 6.61 15.00
N GLU A 26 22.28 6.80 15.00
CA GLU A 26 22.91 7.90 15.74
C GLU A 26 22.50 9.29 15.22
N ARG A 27 22.42 9.45 13.89
CA ARG A 27 22.06 10.73 13.26
C ARG A 27 20.55 11.01 13.30
N CYS A 28 19.74 9.98 13.35
CA CYS A 28 18.29 10.04 13.38
C CYS A 28 17.78 9.09 14.46
N PRO A 29 18.04 9.39 15.75
CA PRO A 29 17.55 8.56 16.83
C PRO A 29 16.03 8.50 16.72
N PRO A 30 15.41 7.34 16.97
CA PRO A 30 13.96 7.27 16.93
C PRO A 30 13.42 8.26 17.98
N GLY A 31 12.28 8.90 17.74
CA GLY A 31 11.70 9.82 18.72
C GLY A 31 11.39 9.07 20.01
N HIS A 32 12.20 9.28 21.05
CA HIS A 32 12.08 8.57 22.34
C HIS A 32 11.49 9.44 23.45
N GLU A 33 11.24 10.73 23.20
CA GLU A 33 10.58 11.57 24.20
C GLU A 33 9.08 11.29 24.22
N GLY A 34 8.67 10.51 25.22
CA GLY A 34 7.27 10.20 25.53
C GLY A 34 6.61 9.32 24.48
N LYS A 35 6.56 8.00 24.74
CA LYS A 35 5.57 7.15 24.05
C LYS A 35 4.19 7.60 24.52
N ARG A 36 3.60 8.57 23.84
CA ARG A 36 2.20 8.89 24.03
C ARG A 36 1.41 7.85 23.25
N LEU A 37 0.72 6.98 23.97
CA LEU A 37 -0.30 6.15 23.36
C LEU A 37 -1.38 7.09 22.80
N VAL A 38 -1.74 6.89 21.55
CA VAL A 38 -2.88 7.55 20.91
C VAL A 38 -3.92 6.45 20.73
N ASP A 39 -4.92 6.46 21.60
CA ASP A 39 -6.05 5.53 21.64
C ASP A 39 -7.36 6.19 21.20
N GLU A 40 -7.40 7.52 21.15
CA GLU A 40 -8.52 8.32 20.68
C GLU A 40 -8.28 8.88 19.26
N PRO A 41 -9.35 9.21 18.50
CA PRO A 41 -9.22 9.88 17.21
C PRO A 41 -8.34 11.13 17.28
N ALA A 42 -7.33 11.21 16.41
CA ALA A 42 -6.34 12.27 16.44
C ALA A 42 -5.83 12.63 15.04
N THR A 43 -5.37 13.88 14.91
CA THR A 43 -4.53 14.30 13.77
C THR A 43 -3.09 14.47 14.24
N ILE A 44 -2.15 14.00 13.43
CA ILE A 44 -0.73 14.16 13.66
C ILE A 44 -0.25 15.27 12.75
N LEU A 45 0.32 16.31 13.36
CA LEU A 45 0.84 17.49 12.65
C LEU A 45 2.35 17.41 12.53
N ASN A 46 2.90 17.99 11.47
CA ASN A 46 4.33 18.29 11.40
C ASN A 46 4.66 19.62 12.13
N ALA A 47 5.94 19.99 12.13
CA ALA A 47 6.41 21.22 12.77
C ALA A 47 5.83 22.52 12.18
N SER A 48 5.29 22.49 10.95
CA SER A 48 4.63 23.64 10.32
C SER A 48 3.12 23.69 10.58
N GLY A 49 2.59 22.77 11.39
CA GLY A 49 1.14 22.65 11.66
C GLY A 49 0.34 21.96 10.55
N ALA A 50 0.98 21.39 9.53
CA ALA A 50 0.29 20.65 8.48
C ALA A 50 -0.01 19.22 8.95
N ILE A 51 -1.22 18.73 8.65
CA ILE A 51 -1.62 17.36 8.97
C ILE A 51 -0.83 16.37 8.10
N ILE A 52 -0.12 15.44 8.74
CA ILE A 52 0.64 14.37 8.06
C ILE A 52 0.01 13.00 8.22
N ALA A 53 -0.86 12.82 9.21
CA ALA A 53 -1.64 11.59 9.37
C ALA A 53 -2.93 11.84 10.16
N TRP A 54 -3.95 11.05 9.84
CA TRP A 54 -5.17 10.93 10.62
C TRP A 54 -5.16 9.55 11.28
N TYR A 55 -5.40 9.51 12.58
CA TYR A 55 -5.63 8.29 13.33
C TYR A 55 -7.10 8.23 13.72
N LEU A 56 -7.81 7.23 13.21
CA LEU A 56 -9.25 7.08 13.36
C LEU A 56 -9.54 5.64 13.82
N PRO A 57 -9.37 5.35 15.12
CA PRO A 57 -9.68 4.02 15.67
C PRO A 57 -11.17 3.73 15.50
N ASP A 58 -11.50 2.47 15.20
CA ASP A 58 -12.88 1.97 15.06
C ASP A 58 -13.78 2.75 14.07
N ALA A 59 -13.19 3.50 13.14
CA ALA A 59 -13.94 4.24 12.12
C ALA A 59 -14.62 3.33 11.08
N LEU A 60 -14.22 2.06 11.01
CA LEU A 60 -14.86 1.07 10.15
C LEU A 60 -15.81 0.20 10.97
N THR A 61 -17.03 0.05 10.46
CA THR A 61 -18.03 -0.85 11.08
C THR A 61 -17.54 -2.30 11.07
N ASP A 62 -18.04 -3.11 12.01
CA ASP A 62 -17.73 -4.55 12.07
C ASP A 62 -18.02 -5.28 10.76
N THR A 63 -19.09 -4.87 10.07
CA THR A 63 -19.43 -5.39 8.74
C THR A 63 -18.34 -5.10 7.72
N THR A 64 -17.88 -3.85 7.62
CA THR A 64 -16.80 -3.48 6.69
C THR A 64 -15.47 -4.13 7.06
N GLN A 65 -15.16 -4.24 8.35
CA GLN A 65 -13.96 -4.97 8.79
C GLN A 65 -14.04 -6.46 8.41
N LYS A 66 -15.22 -7.07 8.51
CA LYS A 66 -15.45 -8.46 8.10
C LYS A 66 -15.30 -8.62 6.59
N GLU A 67 -15.86 -7.70 5.78
CA GLU A 67 -15.68 -7.69 4.32
C GLU A 67 -14.20 -7.62 3.94
N ILE A 68 -13.41 -6.75 4.60
CA ILE A 68 -11.96 -6.65 4.37
C ILE A 68 -11.28 -7.99 4.70
N ARG A 69 -11.59 -8.60 5.85
CA ARG A 69 -11.02 -9.89 6.25
C ARG A 69 -11.36 -11.00 5.25
N GLU A 70 -12.61 -11.08 4.80
CA GLU A 70 -13.04 -12.07 3.81
C GLU A 70 -12.36 -11.86 2.46
N ALA A 71 -12.19 -10.61 2.02
CA ALA A 71 -11.44 -10.28 0.82
C ALA A 71 -9.96 -10.68 0.92
N THR A 72 -9.34 -10.52 2.10
CA THR A 72 -7.96 -10.97 2.33
C THR A 72 -7.79 -12.49 2.28
N ASN A 73 -8.84 -13.27 2.58
CA ASN A 73 -8.78 -14.73 2.42
C ASN A 73 -8.64 -15.14 0.95
N LEU A 74 -9.21 -14.37 0.02
CA LEU A 74 -9.02 -14.61 -1.42
C LEU A 74 -7.57 -14.36 -1.86
N LEU A 75 -6.83 -13.55 -1.10
CA LEU A 75 -5.42 -13.24 -1.34
C LEU A 75 -4.47 -14.28 -0.73
N ALA A 76 -4.96 -15.17 0.14
CA ALA A 76 -4.12 -16.09 0.91
C ALA A 76 -3.11 -16.88 0.06
N PRO A 77 -3.46 -17.50 -1.08
CA PRO A 77 -2.49 -18.23 -1.90
C PRO A 77 -1.36 -17.34 -2.43
N SER A 78 -1.67 -16.08 -2.77
CA SER A 78 -0.66 -15.12 -3.26
C SER A 78 0.23 -14.62 -2.13
N LEU A 79 -0.36 -14.39 -0.95
CA LEU A 79 0.37 -13.98 0.25
C LEU A 79 1.34 -15.09 0.71
N GLU A 80 0.90 -16.34 0.79
CA GLU A 80 1.77 -17.46 1.18
C GLU A 80 2.96 -17.63 0.23
N LYS A 81 2.70 -17.57 -1.08
CA LYS A 81 3.73 -17.69 -2.12
C LYS A 81 4.75 -16.57 -2.07
N SER A 82 4.38 -15.38 -1.57
CA SER A 82 5.29 -14.25 -1.45
C SER A 82 6.38 -14.48 -0.39
N VAL A 83 6.14 -15.33 0.62
CA VAL A 83 7.06 -15.56 1.73
C VAL A 83 8.08 -16.64 1.37
N ARG A 84 9.35 -16.27 1.40
CA ARG A 84 10.48 -17.11 0.96
C ARG A 84 11.55 -17.23 2.05
N ALA A 85 12.18 -18.41 2.14
CA ALA A 85 13.29 -18.64 3.07
C ALA A 85 14.51 -17.76 2.72
N ASP A 86 14.76 -17.56 1.43
CA ASP A 86 15.84 -16.74 0.86
C ASP A 86 15.35 -15.34 0.42
N GLY A 87 14.18 -14.92 0.90
CA GLY A 87 13.58 -13.65 0.51
C GLY A 87 14.40 -12.44 0.91
N ILE A 88 14.24 -11.35 0.16
CA ILE A 88 14.70 -10.02 0.59
C ILE A 88 13.94 -9.58 1.85
N TRP A 89 14.30 -8.44 2.44
CA TRP A 89 13.70 -8.02 3.71
C TRP A 89 12.15 -7.98 3.71
N GLN A 90 11.49 -7.70 2.58
CA GLN A 90 10.02 -7.72 2.45
C GLN A 90 9.41 -9.12 2.36
N THR A 91 10.15 -10.11 1.85
CA THR A 91 9.64 -11.45 1.56
C THR A 91 10.28 -12.53 2.42
N ASN A 92 11.24 -12.18 3.27
CA ASN A 92 11.97 -13.13 4.08
C ASN A 92 11.08 -13.70 5.19
N GLN A 93 10.99 -15.02 5.24
CA GLN A 93 10.19 -15.76 6.22
C GLN A 93 10.48 -15.38 7.68
N LYS A 94 11.71 -14.98 8.02
CA LYS A 94 12.07 -14.60 9.40
C LYS A 94 11.29 -13.39 9.95
N TRP A 95 10.72 -12.57 9.07
CA TRP A 95 9.96 -11.38 9.44
C TRP A 95 8.45 -11.61 9.54
N PHE A 96 7.98 -12.82 9.20
CA PHE A 96 6.58 -13.19 9.29
C PHE A 96 6.35 -14.14 10.45
N LYS A 97 5.35 -13.83 11.29
CA LYS A 97 4.86 -14.76 12.30
C LYS A 97 4.07 -15.87 11.58
N ARG A 98 4.69 -17.03 11.36
CA ARG A 98 3.99 -18.24 10.91
C ARG A 98 3.45 -18.99 12.12
N GLY A 99 2.16 -19.33 12.11
CA GLY A 99 1.59 -20.32 13.02
C GLY A 99 1.27 -19.86 14.44
N SER A 100 0.97 -18.57 14.69
CA SER A 100 0.18 -18.24 15.88
C SER A 100 -1.29 -18.35 15.52
N ASP A 101 -1.98 -19.34 16.07
CA ASP A 101 -3.41 -19.65 15.84
C ASP A 101 -4.36 -18.45 16.08
N ASN A 102 -3.85 -17.36 16.66
CA ASN A 102 -4.61 -16.21 17.11
C ASN A 102 -4.66 -15.02 16.13
N VAL A 103 -3.95 -15.04 15.00
CA VAL A 103 -3.85 -13.84 14.13
C VAL A 103 -4.88 -13.82 13.01
N GLY A 104 -5.47 -14.97 12.64
CA GLY A 104 -6.60 -15.03 11.69
C GLY A 104 -6.34 -14.45 10.28
N ALA A 105 -5.09 -14.11 9.95
CA ALA A 105 -4.70 -13.52 8.67
C ALA A 105 -3.45 -14.23 8.12
N THR A 106 -3.47 -14.51 6.82
CA THR A 106 -2.37 -15.18 6.12
C THR A 106 -1.16 -14.23 5.98
N PRO A 107 0.04 -14.63 6.44
CA PRO A 107 1.23 -13.79 6.32
C PRO A 107 1.70 -13.72 4.87
N GLY A 108 2.14 -12.52 4.45
CA GLY A 108 2.76 -12.30 3.16
C GLY A 108 2.75 -10.83 2.75
N CYS A 109 3.19 -10.58 1.53
CA CYS A 109 3.15 -9.28 0.87
C CYS A 109 2.58 -9.43 -0.54
N ILE A 110 1.74 -8.48 -0.93
CA ILE A 110 1.24 -8.39 -2.30
C ILE A 110 1.16 -6.92 -2.69
N ASN A 111 1.37 -6.61 -3.97
CA ASN A 111 1.17 -5.27 -4.50
C ASN A 111 0.24 -5.36 -5.71
N LEU A 112 -0.98 -4.86 -5.54
CA LEU A 112 -1.98 -4.74 -6.59
C LEU A 112 -1.89 -3.33 -7.16
N SER A 113 -1.72 -3.19 -8.47
CA SER A 113 -1.70 -1.87 -9.09
C SER A 113 -2.07 -1.90 -10.56
N PRO A 114 -2.97 -1.03 -11.04
CA PRO A 114 -3.21 -0.88 -12.47
C PRO A 114 -2.01 -0.36 -13.26
N ALA A 115 -1.07 0.39 -12.67
CA ALA A 115 -0.02 1.06 -13.44
C ALA A 115 1.30 1.36 -12.71
N TRP A 116 1.61 0.64 -11.63
CA TRP A 116 2.80 0.92 -10.81
C TRP A 116 4.09 0.42 -11.44
N PHE A 117 4.07 -0.67 -12.22
CA PHE A 117 5.30 -1.36 -12.63
C PHE A 117 6.32 -0.44 -13.32
N GLN A 118 5.84 0.53 -14.12
CA GLN A 118 6.70 1.49 -14.80
C GLN A 118 7.21 2.63 -13.92
N GLN A 119 6.61 2.85 -12.74
CA GLN A 119 7.08 3.84 -11.77
C GLN A 119 8.39 3.37 -11.13
N GLY A 120 9.52 3.85 -11.68
CA GLY A 120 10.87 3.51 -11.23
C GLY A 120 11.78 2.96 -12.33
N HIS A 121 11.23 2.67 -13.51
CA HIS A 121 12.01 2.27 -14.68
C HIS A 121 12.37 3.49 -15.55
N LYS A 122 13.60 3.52 -16.07
CA LYS A 122 14.09 4.62 -16.93
C LYS A 122 13.55 4.54 -18.36
N THR A 123 12.99 3.40 -18.74
CA THR A 123 12.44 3.15 -20.07
C THR A 123 11.02 3.68 -20.14
N VAL A 124 10.75 4.57 -21.10
CA VAL A 124 9.39 4.97 -21.44
C VAL A 124 8.70 3.78 -22.09
N SER A 125 7.84 3.12 -21.34
CA SER A 125 6.99 2.05 -21.84
C SER A 125 5.58 2.23 -21.30
N ASP A 126 4.63 1.53 -21.93
CA ASP A 126 3.22 1.68 -21.60
C ASP A 126 2.91 1.24 -20.17
N PRO A 127 1.93 1.89 -19.51
CA PRO A 127 1.53 1.48 -18.18
C PRO A 127 1.01 0.05 -18.21
N GLU A 128 1.51 -0.76 -17.28
CA GLU A 128 1.12 -2.16 -17.15
C GLU A 128 0.52 -2.43 -15.78
N VAL A 129 -0.54 -3.27 -15.78
CA VAL A 129 -1.09 -3.84 -14.56
C VAL A 129 -0.05 -4.74 -13.89
N SER A 130 -0.02 -4.74 -12.56
CA SER A 130 0.91 -5.56 -11.80
C SER A 130 0.66 -7.04 -12.09
N ALA A 131 1.71 -7.87 -11.99
CA ALA A 131 1.58 -9.31 -12.23
C ALA A 131 0.52 -9.96 -11.32
N SER A 132 0.34 -9.44 -10.11
CA SER A 132 -0.69 -9.87 -9.17
C SER A 132 -2.13 -9.56 -9.61
N LEU A 133 -2.31 -8.64 -10.57
CA LEU A 133 -3.60 -8.37 -11.20
C LEU A 133 -3.83 -9.18 -12.49
N LYS A 134 -2.81 -9.88 -13.00
CA LYS A 134 -2.93 -10.67 -14.23
C LYS A 134 -3.55 -12.04 -13.88
N GLY A 135 -4.83 -12.24 -14.19
CA GLY A 135 -5.49 -13.56 -14.14
C GLY A 135 -6.92 -13.55 -13.55
N PRO A 136 -7.68 -14.64 -13.73
CA PRO A 136 -9.11 -14.69 -13.40
C PRO A 136 -9.42 -14.61 -11.90
N SER A 137 -8.48 -14.99 -11.02
CA SER A 137 -8.66 -14.85 -9.57
C SER A 137 -8.68 -13.38 -9.12
N CYS A 138 -8.05 -12.49 -9.88
CA CYS A 138 -7.94 -11.08 -9.55
C CYS A 138 -9.29 -10.37 -9.59
N GLU A 139 -10.15 -10.70 -10.55
CA GLU A 139 -11.47 -10.08 -10.67
C GLU A 139 -12.29 -10.23 -9.37
N ASN A 140 -12.30 -11.44 -8.80
CA ASN A 140 -13.00 -11.72 -7.55
C ASN A 140 -12.41 -10.94 -6.37
N ILE A 141 -11.07 -10.82 -6.33
CA ILE A 141 -10.37 -10.01 -5.34
C ILE A 141 -10.76 -8.54 -5.47
N LEU A 142 -10.70 -7.97 -6.67
CA LEU A 142 -11.03 -6.56 -6.93
C LEU A 142 -12.49 -6.26 -6.57
N LYS A 143 -13.42 -7.14 -6.93
CA LYS A 143 -14.82 -7.05 -6.51
C LYS A 143 -14.97 -7.07 -4.99
N ALA A 144 -14.28 -7.98 -4.30
CA ALA A 144 -14.37 -8.12 -2.85
C ALA A 144 -13.80 -6.89 -2.11
N ILE A 145 -12.73 -6.27 -2.61
CA ILE A 145 -12.12 -5.08 -2.00
C ILE A 145 -12.74 -3.76 -2.48
N ALA A 146 -13.62 -3.78 -3.49
CA ALA A 146 -14.13 -2.56 -4.13
C ALA A 146 -14.83 -1.63 -3.12
N ARG A 147 -15.73 -2.17 -2.28
CA ARG A 147 -16.45 -1.38 -1.29
C ARG A 147 -15.50 -0.79 -0.22
N PRO A 148 -14.64 -1.58 0.44
CA PRO A 148 -13.62 -1.03 1.34
C PRO A 148 -12.74 0.05 0.69
N ALA A 149 -12.28 -0.17 -0.54
CA ALA A 149 -11.46 0.78 -1.29
C ALA A 149 -12.22 2.10 -1.60
N ALA A 150 -13.52 2.02 -1.90
CA ALA A 150 -14.37 3.18 -2.10
C ALA A 150 -14.55 3.98 -0.80
N ILE A 151 -14.71 3.31 0.35
CA ILE A 151 -14.80 3.97 1.67
C ILE A 151 -13.51 4.74 1.96
N MET A 152 -12.34 4.12 1.75
CA MET A 152 -11.06 4.79 1.92
C MET A 152 -10.89 5.98 0.98
N SER A 153 -11.36 5.87 -0.26
CA SER A 153 -11.37 6.98 -1.22
C SER A 153 -12.30 8.12 -0.80
N ALA A 154 -13.47 7.79 -0.25
CA ALA A 154 -14.40 8.78 0.29
C ALA A 154 -13.82 9.52 1.51
N ALA A 155 -13.14 8.80 2.40
CA ALA A 155 -12.42 9.39 3.51
C ALA A 155 -11.32 10.33 3.00
N LEU A 156 -10.53 9.91 2.00
CA LEU A 156 -9.49 10.75 1.39
C LEU A 156 -10.07 12.01 0.76
N ARG A 157 -11.25 11.95 0.15
CA ARG A 157 -11.93 13.12 -0.42
C ARG A 157 -12.17 14.21 0.64
N VAL A 158 -12.44 13.82 1.89
CA VAL A 158 -12.63 14.76 3.01
C VAL A 158 -11.30 15.19 3.60
N MET A 159 -10.40 14.25 3.86
CA MET A 159 -9.14 14.50 4.57
C MET A 159 -8.08 15.20 3.70
N HIS A 160 -8.06 14.92 2.40
CA HIS A 160 -7.08 15.44 1.45
C HIS A 160 -7.66 15.60 0.03
N PRO A 161 -8.58 16.56 -0.19
CA PRO A 161 -9.35 16.69 -1.45
C PRO A 161 -8.48 16.77 -2.70
N GLU A 162 -7.36 17.50 -2.64
CA GLU A 162 -6.45 17.65 -3.78
C GLU A 162 -5.85 16.32 -4.24
N GLN A 163 -5.49 15.46 -3.28
CA GLN A 163 -4.91 14.15 -3.55
C GLN A 163 -5.97 13.20 -4.09
N TYR A 164 -7.19 13.25 -3.55
CA TYR A 164 -8.33 12.52 -4.10
C TYR A 164 -8.55 12.86 -5.58
N TRP A 165 -8.63 14.14 -5.92
CA TRP A 165 -8.85 14.57 -7.31
C TRP A 165 -7.67 14.24 -8.22
N ALA A 166 -6.43 14.32 -7.72
CA ALA A 166 -5.25 13.90 -8.47
C ALA A 166 -5.27 12.41 -8.77
N GLY A 167 -5.63 11.57 -7.78
CA GLY A 167 -5.80 10.13 -7.96
C GLY A 167 -6.89 9.79 -8.98
N LEU A 168 -8.06 10.42 -8.86
CA LEU A 168 -9.17 10.21 -9.80
C LEU A 168 -8.80 10.58 -11.24
N ARG A 169 -8.14 11.74 -11.44
CA ARG A 169 -7.63 12.14 -12.77
C ARG A 169 -6.61 11.13 -13.31
N THR A 170 -5.74 10.61 -12.44
CA THR A 170 -4.75 9.60 -12.83
C THR A 170 -5.43 8.34 -13.36
N LEU A 171 -6.45 7.83 -12.68
CA LEU A 171 -7.21 6.64 -13.11
C LEU A 171 -8.01 6.88 -14.39
N SER A 172 -8.62 8.06 -14.53
CA SER A 172 -9.30 8.45 -15.77
C SER A 172 -8.33 8.50 -16.95
N ASN A 173 -7.14 9.08 -16.76
CA ASN A 173 -6.10 9.11 -17.78
C ASN A 173 -5.59 7.71 -18.13
N LEU A 174 -5.44 6.81 -17.15
CA LEU A 174 -5.09 5.41 -17.41
C LEU A 174 -6.15 4.72 -18.27
N GLY A 175 -7.45 4.98 -18.02
CA GLY A 175 -8.54 4.48 -18.86
C GLY A 175 -8.45 4.99 -20.30
N HIS A 176 -8.20 6.29 -20.51
CA HIS A 176 -8.01 6.85 -21.85
C HIS A 176 -6.80 6.24 -22.57
N ILE A 177 -5.68 6.09 -21.86
CA ILE A 177 -4.47 5.47 -22.41
C ILE A 177 -4.76 4.03 -22.83
N ALA A 178 -5.44 3.27 -21.98
CA ALA A 178 -5.79 1.89 -22.23
C ALA A 178 -6.57 1.70 -23.54
N VAL A 179 -7.56 2.56 -23.79
CA VAL A 179 -8.33 2.53 -25.05
C VAL A 179 -7.46 2.98 -26.22
N SER A 180 -6.70 4.07 -26.07
CA SER A 180 -5.89 4.62 -27.17
C SER A 180 -4.77 3.70 -27.65
N LYS A 181 -4.26 2.84 -26.76
CA LYS A 181 -3.12 1.94 -27.00
C LYS A 181 -3.51 0.47 -27.07
N ASP A 182 -4.81 0.17 -27.02
CA ASP A 182 -5.34 -1.20 -27.03
C ASP A 182 -4.68 -2.11 -25.98
N LEU A 183 -4.73 -1.69 -24.71
CA LEU A 183 -4.13 -2.42 -23.58
C LEU A 183 -5.21 -3.29 -22.89
N PRO A 184 -5.47 -4.54 -23.30
CA PRO A 184 -6.67 -5.28 -22.89
C PRO A 184 -6.78 -5.54 -21.38
N GLN A 185 -5.66 -5.71 -20.68
CA GLN A 185 -5.65 -6.01 -19.24
C GLN A 185 -5.97 -4.80 -18.36
N MET A 186 -5.76 -3.58 -18.88
CA MET A 186 -5.94 -2.34 -18.10
C MET A 186 -7.43 -2.02 -17.87
N PRO A 187 -8.32 -2.05 -18.89
CA PRO A 187 -9.76 -1.86 -18.68
C PRO A 187 -10.36 -2.90 -17.75
N GLU A 188 -9.95 -4.16 -17.85
CA GLU A 188 -10.42 -5.24 -16.96
C GLU A 188 -10.07 -4.96 -15.50
N ALA A 189 -8.83 -4.53 -15.23
CA ALA A 189 -8.41 -4.15 -13.89
C ALA A 189 -9.14 -2.89 -13.38
N LEU A 190 -9.27 -1.86 -14.24
CA LEU A 190 -9.91 -0.60 -13.88
C LEU A 190 -11.42 -0.74 -13.65
N GLN A 191 -12.08 -1.71 -14.29
CA GLN A 191 -13.53 -1.93 -14.16
C GLN A 191 -13.97 -2.11 -12.70
N TYR A 192 -13.14 -2.78 -11.89
CA TYR A 192 -13.44 -3.08 -10.48
C TYR A 192 -12.53 -2.32 -9.51
N TRP A 193 -11.66 -1.43 -10.03
CA TRP A 193 -10.75 -0.63 -9.22
C TRP A 193 -11.46 0.56 -8.58
N ALA A 194 -11.91 0.40 -7.34
CA ALA A 194 -12.67 1.42 -6.62
C ALA A 194 -11.82 2.36 -5.74
N SER A 195 -10.49 2.24 -5.78
CA SER A 195 -9.57 3.12 -5.05
C SER A 195 -9.13 4.29 -5.92
N VAL A 196 -9.02 5.50 -5.38
CA VAL A 196 -8.34 6.63 -6.07
C VAL A 196 -6.81 6.52 -6.03
N PHE A 197 -6.27 5.64 -5.19
CA PHE A 197 -4.86 5.27 -5.26
C PHE A 197 -4.64 4.31 -6.41
N ASN A 198 -3.51 4.42 -7.10
CA ASN A 198 -3.11 3.49 -8.15
C ASN A 198 -2.38 2.26 -7.61
N THR A 199 -2.35 2.03 -6.29
CA THR A 199 -1.73 0.85 -5.66
C THR A 199 -2.49 0.48 -4.39
N LEU A 200 -2.61 -0.82 -4.14
CA LEU A 200 -3.02 -1.43 -2.87
C LEU A 200 -1.95 -2.46 -2.48
N SER A 201 -1.45 -2.38 -1.26
CA SER A 201 -0.34 -3.19 -0.75
C SER A 201 -0.63 -3.76 0.63
#